data_AF-A0A925WDK9-F1
#
_entry.id   AF-A0A925WDK9-F1
#
_cell.length_a   1.000
_cell.length_b   1.000
_cell.length_c   1.000
_cell.angle_alpha   90.00
_cell.angle_beta   90.00
_cell.angle_gamma   90.00
#
_symmetry.space_group_name_H-M   'P 1'
#
loop_
_entity.id
_entity.type
_entity.pdbx_description
1 polymer ?
#
loop_
_entity_poly.entity_id
_entity_poly.type
_entity_poly.pdbx_seq_one_letter_code
_entity_poly.pdbx_strand_id
1 'polypeptide(L)'
;AVAVLAVVVTAGLTPGTRETHPELVEAAFTDYTPDGIRASGPSDPADPGAWNDELAAAISTTARPPADLVVLTSYYPLLSHAPYRGFQVAVAQYANPLADFDGRRALIESWARSGDLPEQLDRSPFRAPDVFVLDRRPDGLYLRLTADAFPRDPANVPVDVRFDATVFDDPAFVRQDVGPFVVVVRTR
;
A
#
# COMPACT_ATOMS: atom_id res chain seq x y z
N ALA A 1 20.96 42.36 19.00
CA ALA A 1 21.43 40.96 19.00
C ALA A 1 20.22 40.06 19.19
N VAL A 2 19.88 39.26 18.18
CA VAL A 2 18.71 38.36 18.22
C VAL A 2 19.19 37.01 18.74
N ALA A 3 18.69 36.58 19.89
CA ALA A 3 18.99 35.27 20.45
C ALA A 3 18.12 34.22 19.76
N VAL A 4 18.75 33.32 19.01
CA VAL A 4 18.10 32.13 18.45
C VAL A 4 18.10 31.05 19.54
N LEU A 5 16.91 30.74 20.06
CA LEU A 5 16.73 29.64 21.00
C LEU A 5 16.65 28.34 20.19
N ALA A 6 17.74 27.57 20.17
CA ALA A 6 17.74 26.22 19.61
C ALA A 6 17.08 25.28 20.62
N VAL A 7 15.85 24.84 20.34
CA VAL A 7 15.21 23.75 21.09
C VAL A 7 15.73 22.43 20.51
N VAL A 8 16.67 21.81 21.21
CA VAL A 8 17.06 20.42 20.96
C VAL A 8 16.01 19.54 21.65
N VAL A 9 15.11 18.94 20.87
CA VAL A 9 14.22 17.89 21.36
C VAL A 9 15.03 16.59 21.41
N THR A 10 15.55 16.25 22.58
CA THR A 10 16.10 14.91 22.84
C THR A 10 14.94 13.96 23.11
N ALA A 11 14.59 13.12 22.14
CA ALA A 11 13.72 11.96 22.38
C ALA A 11 14.52 10.92 23.18
N GLY A 12 14.58 11.09 24.49
CA GLY A 12 15.15 10.10 25.40
C GLY A 12 14.21 8.93 25.53
N LEU A 13 14.51 7.81 24.84
CA LEU A 13 13.94 6.52 25.19
C LEU A 13 14.33 6.21 26.65
N THR A 14 13.33 6.00 27.50
CA THR A 14 13.53 5.68 28.91
C THR A 14 14.35 4.38 28.99
N PRO A 15 15.36 4.26 29.87
CA PRO A 15 16.26 3.10 29.89
C PRO A 15 15.56 1.72 29.94
N GLY A 16 14.34 1.64 30.49
CA GLY A 16 13.60 0.38 30.62
C GLY A 16 12.90 -0.13 29.35
N THR A 17 12.66 0.72 28.33
CA THR A 17 11.89 0.30 27.14
C THR A 17 12.68 -0.67 26.26
N ARG A 18 14.01 -0.49 26.19
CA ARG A 18 14.92 -1.36 25.41
C ARG A 18 15.07 -2.74 26.03
N GLU A 19 14.97 -2.85 27.35
CA GLU A 19 15.07 -4.12 28.07
C GLU A 19 13.75 -4.90 28.09
N THR A 20 12.61 -4.21 28.01
CA THR A 20 11.27 -4.83 28.06
C THR A 20 10.70 -5.19 26.70
N HIS A 21 11.07 -4.44 25.65
CA HIS A 21 10.59 -4.64 24.27
C HIS A 21 11.71 -4.46 23.24
N PRO A 22 12.75 -5.32 23.25
CA PRO A 22 13.86 -5.23 22.31
C PRO A 22 13.40 -5.29 20.84
N GLU A 23 12.31 -5.99 20.55
CA GLU A 23 11.71 -6.09 19.22
C GLU A 23 11.13 -4.77 18.71
N LEU A 24 10.51 -3.96 19.58
CA LEU A 24 9.97 -2.66 19.20
C LEU A 24 11.10 -1.66 18.94
N VAL A 25 12.18 -1.76 19.72
CA VAL A 25 13.37 -0.95 19.49
C VAL A 25 14.00 -1.34 18.16
N GLU A 26 14.21 -2.63 17.90
CA GLU A 26 14.77 -3.08 16.62
C GLU A 26 13.93 -2.60 15.43
N ALA A 27 12.61 -2.80 15.48
CA ALA A 27 11.68 -2.33 14.45
C ALA A 27 11.83 -0.83 14.20
N ALA A 28 11.91 0.00 15.24
CA ALA A 28 12.10 1.44 15.08
C ALA A 28 13.42 1.83 14.39
N PHE A 29 14.46 1.00 14.50
CA PHE A 29 15.75 1.23 13.81
C PHE A 29 15.78 0.65 12.39
N THR A 30 15.01 -0.42 12.13
CA THR A 30 15.00 -1.12 10.84
C THR A 30 13.85 -0.71 9.91
N ASP A 31 12.81 -0.08 10.44
CA ASP A 31 11.67 0.41 9.67
C ASP A 31 12.12 1.44 8.64
N TYR A 32 11.52 1.35 7.46
CA TYR A 32 11.79 2.27 6.36
C TYR A 32 10.97 3.54 6.50
N THR A 33 11.64 4.68 6.36
CA THR A 33 11.04 5.99 6.24
C THR A 33 10.33 6.16 4.88
N PRO A 34 9.52 7.22 4.70
CA PRO A 34 8.91 7.52 3.39
C PRO A 34 9.92 7.64 2.24
N ASP A 35 11.15 8.07 2.52
CA ASP A 35 12.26 8.18 1.57
C ASP A 35 13.04 6.86 1.38
N GLY A 36 12.55 5.75 1.95
CA GLY A 36 13.13 4.42 1.73
C GLY A 36 14.44 4.18 2.49
N ILE A 37 14.70 4.94 3.56
CA ILE A 37 15.91 4.83 4.39
C ILE A 37 15.55 4.25 5.75
N ARG A 38 16.48 3.53 6.38
CA ARG A 38 16.35 3.06 7.76
C ARG A 38 17.43 3.68 8.65
N ALA A 39 17.13 3.84 9.94
CA ALA A 39 18.07 4.45 10.88
C ALA A 39 19.31 3.56 11.15
N SER A 40 19.19 2.24 10.98
CA SER A 40 20.25 1.27 11.24
C SER A 40 21.34 1.18 10.16
N GLY A 41 21.18 1.84 9.01
CA GLY A 41 22.19 1.83 7.94
C GLY A 41 21.62 1.68 6.52
N PRO A 42 22.41 1.17 5.56
CA PRO A 42 22.09 1.27 4.13
C PRO A 42 20.91 0.39 3.72
N SER A 43 19.91 0.95 3.03
CA SER A 43 18.72 0.23 2.54
C SER A 43 19.04 -1.08 1.80
N ASP A 44 18.22 -2.11 2.00
CA ASP A 44 18.35 -3.40 1.30
C ASP A 44 17.34 -3.45 0.16
N PRO A 45 17.75 -3.50 -1.11
CA PRO A 45 16.83 -3.59 -2.25
C PRO A 45 15.91 -4.81 -2.24
N ALA A 46 16.23 -5.85 -1.47
CA ALA A 46 15.36 -7.00 -1.28
C ALA A 46 14.14 -6.68 -0.40
N ASP A 47 14.23 -5.64 0.43
CA ASP A 47 13.14 -5.21 1.30
C ASP A 47 12.19 -4.29 0.54
N PRO A 48 10.86 -4.50 0.63
CA PRO A 48 9.90 -3.63 -0.04
C PRO A 48 9.98 -2.16 0.37
N GLY A 49 10.33 -1.87 1.63
CA GLY A 49 10.42 -0.51 2.16
C GLY A 49 11.56 0.32 1.59
N ALA A 50 12.59 -0.30 1.03
CA ALA A 50 13.68 0.41 0.35
C ALA A 50 13.19 1.18 -0.88
N TRP A 51 11.99 0.87 -1.40
CA TRP A 51 11.41 1.43 -2.61
C TRP A 51 10.32 2.47 -2.36
N ASN A 52 10.18 2.95 -1.10
CA ASN A 52 9.12 3.88 -0.73
C ASN A 52 9.16 5.21 -1.49
N ASP A 53 10.36 5.77 -1.72
CA ASP A 53 10.52 7.04 -2.45
C ASP A 53 10.14 6.88 -3.93
N GLU A 54 10.60 5.80 -4.56
CA GLU A 54 10.30 5.48 -5.96
C GLU A 54 8.82 5.15 -6.16
N LEU A 55 8.17 4.51 -5.18
CA LEU A 55 6.72 4.32 -5.19
C LEU A 55 6.00 5.66 -5.17
N ALA A 56 6.38 6.57 -4.27
CA ALA A 56 5.79 7.91 -4.20
C ALA A 56 6.01 8.69 -5.51
N ALA A 57 7.21 8.62 -6.08
CA ALA A 57 7.55 9.23 -7.36
C ALA A 57 6.72 8.66 -8.52
N ALA A 58 6.56 7.34 -8.60
CA ALA A 58 5.74 6.70 -9.63
C ALA A 58 4.27 7.12 -9.53
N ILE A 59 3.72 7.25 -8.32
CA ILE A 59 2.34 7.70 -8.09
C ILE A 59 2.16 9.19 -8.43
N SER A 60 3.19 10.01 -8.19
CA SER A 60 3.16 11.45 -8.47
C SER A 60 2.95 11.79 -9.95
N THR A 61 3.19 10.84 -10.86
CA THR A 61 2.94 10.98 -12.31
C THR A 61 1.47 11.25 -12.64
N THR A 62 0.54 10.94 -11.71
CA THR A 62 -0.88 11.33 -11.80
C THR A 62 -1.10 12.84 -11.83
N ALA A 63 -0.11 13.64 -11.39
CA ALA A 63 -0.19 15.09 -11.19
C ALA A 63 -1.33 15.55 -10.26
N ARG A 64 -1.91 14.64 -9.46
CA ARG A 64 -2.96 14.93 -8.48
C ARG A 64 -2.41 14.82 -7.05
N PRO A 65 -2.94 15.59 -6.08
CA PRO A 65 -2.54 15.46 -4.69
C PRO A 65 -2.82 14.04 -4.14
N PRO A 66 -1.96 13.47 -3.27
CA PRO A 66 -2.17 12.16 -2.66
C PRO A 66 -3.55 11.97 -2.01
N ALA A 67 -4.05 13.01 -1.33
CA ALA A 67 -5.36 13.02 -0.66
C ALA A 67 -6.56 12.85 -1.61
N ASP A 68 -6.36 13.05 -2.91
CA ASP A 68 -7.37 12.91 -3.94
C ASP A 68 -7.27 11.58 -4.68
N LEU A 69 -6.26 10.74 -4.41
CA LEU A 69 -6.06 9.47 -5.09
C LEU A 69 -6.66 8.31 -4.31
N VAL A 70 -7.41 7.43 -5.00
CA VAL A 70 -7.73 6.09 -4.49
C VAL A 70 -6.66 5.11 -4.92
N VAL A 71 -6.02 4.46 -3.95
CA VAL A 71 -4.96 3.47 -4.17
C VAL A 71 -5.47 2.07 -3.79
N LEU A 72 -5.37 1.12 -4.72
CA LEU A 72 -5.53 -0.30 -4.42
C LEU A 72 -4.16 -0.93 -4.20
N THR A 73 -3.88 -1.33 -2.97
CA THR A 73 -2.58 -1.90 -2.57
C THR A 73 -2.75 -2.86 -1.39
N SER A 74 -1.89 -3.87 -1.31
CA SER A 74 -1.68 -4.70 -0.10
C SER A 74 -0.44 -4.26 0.69
N TYR A 75 0.31 -3.28 0.20
CA TYR A 75 1.46 -2.69 0.87
C TYR A 75 1.03 -1.47 1.72
N TYR A 76 0.60 -1.74 2.95
CA TYR A 76 0.04 -0.74 3.87
C TYR A 76 0.99 0.36 4.36
N PRO A 77 2.33 0.18 4.46
CA PRO A 77 3.23 1.28 4.80
C PRO A 77 3.07 2.49 3.88
N LEU A 78 2.83 2.27 2.59
CA LEU A 78 2.53 3.34 1.61
C LEU A 78 1.37 4.25 2.06
N LEU A 79 0.31 3.67 2.62
CA LEU A 79 -0.86 4.41 3.10
C LEU A 79 -0.62 5.15 4.41
N SER A 80 0.49 4.84 5.10
CA SER A 80 0.91 5.51 6.33
C SER A 80 1.90 6.65 6.07
N HIS A 81 2.61 6.61 4.93
CA HIS A 81 3.59 7.63 4.55
C HIS A 81 2.97 8.86 3.88
N ALA A 82 1.82 8.69 3.20
CA ALA A 82 1.12 9.77 2.52
C ALA A 82 -0.41 9.56 2.60
N PRO A 83 -1.21 10.64 2.52
CA PRO A 83 -2.65 10.59 2.82
C PRO A 83 -3.50 10.00 1.68
N TYR A 84 -3.06 8.90 1.07
CA TYR A 84 -3.83 8.19 0.05
C TYR A 84 -5.12 7.60 0.62
N ARG A 85 -6.17 7.52 -0.22
CA ARG A 85 -7.39 6.79 0.14
C ARG A 85 -7.22 5.32 -0.26
N GLY A 86 -7.05 4.42 0.69
CA GLY A 86 -7.07 2.99 0.42
C GLY A 86 -8.43 2.55 -0.14
N PHE A 87 -8.44 1.77 -1.22
CA PHE A 87 -9.70 1.26 -1.78
C PHE A 87 -10.40 0.25 -0.86
N GLN A 88 -9.62 -0.53 -0.11
CA GLN A 88 -10.07 -1.59 0.79
C GLN A 88 -9.18 -1.62 2.04
N VAL A 89 -9.77 -1.91 3.19
CA VAL A 89 -9.03 -2.11 4.46
C VAL A 89 -8.47 -3.53 4.53
N ALA A 90 -7.43 -3.76 5.35
CA ALA A 90 -6.78 -5.07 5.44
C ALA A 90 -7.67 -6.20 5.94
N VAL A 91 -8.53 -5.92 6.92
CA VAL A 91 -9.36 -6.92 7.59
C VAL A 91 -10.74 -6.34 7.91
N ALA A 92 -11.76 -7.20 7.85
CA ALA A 92 -13.16 -6.78 7.93
C ALA A 92 -13.52 -6.10 9.26
N GLN A 93 -12.85 -6.45 10.36
CA GLN A 93 -13.15 -5.92 11.69
C GLN A 93 -12.83 -4.44 11.85
N TYR A 94 -11.97 -3.89 10.98
CA TYR A 94 -11.68 -2.45 10.92
C TYR A 94 -12.41 -1.75 9.76
N ALA A 95 -13.24 -2.47 9.01
CA ALA A 95 -14.07 -1.86 7.99
C ALA A 95 -15.22 -1.10 8.65
N ASN A 96 -15.52 0.09 8.11
CA ASN A 96 -16.80 0.73 8.39
C ASN A 96 -17.92 -0.21 7.87
N PRO A 97 -19.01 -0.45 8.61
CA PRO A 97 -20.13 -1.27 8.13
C PRO A 97 -20.70 -0.83 6.77
N LEU A 98 -20.60 0.46 6.44
CA LEU A 98 -21.04 1.02 5.15
C LEU A 98 -20.01 0.85 4.02
N ALA A 99 -18.82 0.32 4.31
CA ALA A 99 -17.76 0.13 3.32
C ALA A 99 -18.02 -1.07 2.40
N ASP A 100 -18.93 -1.99 2.77
CA ASP A 100 -19.21 -3.22 2.04
C ASP A 100 -17.93 -4.02 1.73
N PHE A 101 -17.28 -4.49 2.80
CA PHE A 101 -15.97 -5.16 2.73
C PHE A 101 -15.98 -6.34 1.76
N ASP A 102 -16.96 -7.24 1.89
CA ASP A 102 -17.05 -8.42 1.03
C ASP A 102 -17.41 -8.05 -0.41
N GLY A 103 -18.29 -7.08 -0.63
CA GLY A 103 -18.61 -6.58 -1.96
C GLY A 103 -17.41 -5.98 -2.67
N ARG A 104 -16.60 -5.16 -1.97
CA ARG A 104 -15.34 -4.62 -2.51
C ARG A 104 -14.32 -5.72 -2.83
N ARG A 105 -14.18 -6.72 -1.97
CA ARG A 105 -13.30 -7.88 -2.22
C ARG A 105 -13.74 -8.64 -3.47
N ALA A 106 -15.02 -8.99 -3.57
CA ALA A 106 -15.58 -9.69 -4.72
C ALA A 106 -15.42 -8.87 -6.02
N LEU A 107 -15.57 -7.55 -5.93
CA LEU A 107 -15.35 -6.65 -7.06
C LEU A 107 -13.88 -6.67 -7.53
N ILE A 108 -12.91 -6.62 -6.61
CA ILE A 108 -11.48 -6.76 -6.94
C ILE A 108 -11.19 -8.11 -7.62
N GLU A 109 -11.74 -9.21 -7.10
CA GLU A 109 -11.63 -10.54 -7.72
C GLU A 109 -12.28 -10.63 -9.10
N SER A 110 -13.34 -9.84 -9.34
CA SER A 110 -13.97 -9.75 -10.67
C SER A 110 -13.10 -8.97 -11.66
N TRP A 111 -12.48 -7.86 -11.21
CA TRP A 111 -11.54 -7.07 -12.01
C TRP A 111 -10.34 -7.89 -12.48
N ALA A 112 -9.77 -8.70 -11.59
CA ALA A 112 -8.64 -9.56 -11.91
C ALA A 112 -8.94 -10.63 -12.98
N ARG A 113 -10.22 -10.97 -13.16
CA ARG A 113 -10.69 -11.94 -14.17
C ARG A 113 -11.31 -11.28 -15.40
N SER A 114 -11.39 -9.95 -15.43
CA SER A 114 -12.00 -9.22 -16.54
C SER A 114 -11.10 -9.24 -17.77
N GLY A 115 -11.71 -9.38 -18.95
CA GLY A 115 -11.04 -9.11 -20.23
C GLY A 115 -11.05 -7.64 -20.64
N ASP A 116 -11.80 -6.81 -19.90
CA ASP A 116 -11.93 -5.36 -20.13
C ASP A 116 -11.96 -4.66 -18.76
N LEU A 117 -10.78 -4.51 -18.16
CA LEU A 117 -10.64 -3.88 -16.85
C LEU A 117 -11.09 -2.40 -16.84
N PRO A 118 -10.75 -1.55 -17.83
CA PRO A 118 -11.18 -0.16 -17.82
C PRO A 118 -12.70 0.02 -17.71
N GLU A 119 -13.48 -0.73 -18.50
CA GLU A 119 -14.95 -0.64 -18.45
C GLU A 119 -15.52 -1.15 -17.11
N GLN A 120 -14.92 -2.18 -16.52
CA GLN A 120 -15.35 -2.66 -15.20
C GLN A 120 -15.04 -1.66 -14.08
N LEU A 121 -13.94 -0.91 -14.20
CA LEU A 121 -13.63 0.19 -13.27
C LEU A 121 -14.62 1.35 -13.46
N ASP A 122 -15.01 1.68 -14.69
CA ASP A 122 -16.00 2.72 -14.99
C ASP A 122 -17.40 2.38 -14.47
N ARG A 123 -17.75 1.09 -14.42
CA ARG A 123 -19.04 0.60 -13.88
C ARG A 123 -19.02 0.33 -12.38
N SER A 124 -17.90 0.57 -11.71
CA SER A 124 -17.75 0.29 -10.29
C SER A 124 -18.81 1.04 -9.46
N PRO A 125 -19.52 0.37 -8.54
CA PRO A 125 -20.45 1.04 -7.62
C PRO A 125 -19.73 1.91 -6.58
N PHE A 126 -18.41 1.74 -6.43
CA PHE A 126 -17.54 2.55 -5.59
C PHE A 126 -16.63 3.42 -6.44
N ARG A 127 -16.06 4.49 -5.86
CA ARG A 127 -14.97 5.21 -6.51
C ARG A 127 -13.82 4.24 -6.83
N ALA A 128 -13.59 4.01 -8.11
CA ALA A 128 -12.58 3.08 -8.60
C ALA A 128 -11.16 3.55 -8.23
N PRO A 129 -10.18 2.62 -8.15
CA PRO A 129 -8.78 2.96 -7.98
C PRO A 129 -8.29 3.86 -9.11
N ASP A 130 -7.59 4.93 -8.72
CA ASP A 130 -6.78 5.75 -9.61
C ASP A 130 -5.41 5.10 -9.85
N VAL A 131 -4.93 4.36 -8.85
CA VAL A 131 -3.62 3.72 -8.82
C VAL A 131 -3.74 2.31 -8.27
N PHE A 132 -3.05 1.38 -8.90
CA PHE A 132 -2.80 0.03 -8.39
C PHE A 132 -1.33 -0.07 -8.00
N VAL A 133 -1.04 -0.61 -6.82
CA VAL A 133 0.31 -1.01 -6.42
C VAL A 133 0.26 -2.49 -6.12
N LEU A 134 0.82 -3.29 -7.01
CA LEU A 134 0.70 -4.74 -7.03
C LEU A 134 2.07 -5.39 -6.84
N ASP A 135 2.11 -6.50 -6.12
CA ASP A 135 3.33 -7.30 -5.98
C ASP A 135 3.64 -8.01 -7.30
N ARG A 136 4.85 -7.84 -7.85
CA ARG A 136 5.31 -8.57 -9.03
C ARG A 136 5.78 -9.97 -8.61
N ARG A 137 5.22 -10.99 -9.23
CA ARG A 137 5.70 -12.38 -9.12
C ARG A 137 5.98 -12.93 -10.53
N PRO A 138 6.73 -14.04 -10.67
CA PRO A 138 7.11 -14.57 -11.99
C PRO A 138 5.94 -14.86 -12.93
N ASP A 139 4.76 -15.17 -12.38
CA ASP A 139 3.59 -15.59 -13.15
C ASP A 139 2.46 -14.55 -13.22
N GLY A 140 2.62 -13.37 -12.60
CA GLY A 140 1.58 -12.34 -12.62
C GLY A 140 1.77 -11.23 -11.60
N LEU A 141 0.77 -10.35 -11.53
CA LEU A 141 0.70 -9.27 -10.55
C LEU A 141 -0.28 -9.65 -9.45
N TYR A 142 0.11 -9.44 -8.20
CA TYR A 142 -0.61 -9.97 -7.05
C TYR A 142 -1.06 -8.86 -6.12
N LEU A 143 -2.24 -9.07 -5.56
CA LEU A 143 -2.77 -8.31 -4.45
C LEU A 143 -3.18 -9.29 -3.36
N ARG A 144 -2.63 -9.15 -2.17
CA ARG A 144 -3.04 -9.97 -1.02
C ARG A 144 -4.19 -9.31 -0.28
N LEU A 145 -5.34 -9.97 -0.30
CA LEU A 145 -6.54 -9.59 0.44
C LEU A 145 -6.76 -10.53 1.64
N THR A 146 -7.81 -10.23 2.40
CA THR A 146 -8.30 -11.08 3.49
C THR A 146 -9.78 -11.37 3.27
N ALA A 147 -10.21 -12.61 3.49
CA ALA A 147 -11.60 -12.99 3.63
C ALA A 147 -11.96 -13.15 5.12
N ASP A 148 -13.14 -12.65 5.51
CA ASP A 148 -13.68 -12.88 6.85
C ASP A 148 -14.30 -14.29 6.92
N ALA A 149 -13.84 -15.06 7.89
CA ALA A 149 -14.23 -16.42 8.17
C ALA A 149 -14.77 -16.60 9.60
N PHE A 150 -15.00 -15.50 10.33
CA PHE A 150 -15.56 -15.56 11.69
C PHE A 150 -16.85 -16.42 11.71
N PRO A 151 -17.02 -17.33 12.70
CA PRO A 151 -16.22 -17.52 13.92
C PRO A 151 -15.08 -18.57 13.81
N ARG A 152 -14.63 -18.94 12.61
CA ARG A 152 -13.49 -19.87 12.44
C ARG A 152 -12.20 -19.28 13.03
N ASP A 153 -11.27 -20.14 13.44
CA ASP A 153 -9.90 -19.76 13.81
C ASP A 153 -8.91 -20.37 12.79
N PRO A 154 -8.15 -19.55 12.02
CA PRO A 154 -8.15 -18.09 12.02
C PRO A 154 -9.40 -17.49 11.35
N ALA A 155 -9.88 -16.37 11.90
CA ALA A 155 -11.04 -15.64 11.38
C ALA A 155 -10.71 -14.81 10.13
N ASN A 156 -9.43 -14.48 9.93
CA ASN A 156 -8.95 -13.72 8.78
C ASN A 156 -8.14 -14.66 7.89
N VAL A 157 -8.67 -14.98 6.70
CA VAL A 157 -8.03 -15.91 5.77
C VAL A 157 -7.37 -15.12 4.64
N PRO A 158 -6.04 -15.21 4.44
CA PRO A 158 -5.38 -14.57 3.32
C PRO A 158 -5.88 -15.11 1.98
N VAL A 159 -6.14 -14.22 1.02
CA VAL A 159 -6.55 -14.55 -0.35
C VAL A 159 -5.65 -13.78 -1.30
N ASP A 160 -4.90 -14.49 -2.14
CA ASP A 160 -4.12 -13.87 -3.20
C ASP A 160 -5.00 -13.70 -4.45
N VAL A 161 -5.16 -12.46 -4.89
CA VAL A 161 -5.79 -12.12 -6.16
C VAL A 161 -4.72 -11.89 -7.20
N ARG A 162 -4.71 -12.72 -8.24
CA ARG A 162 -3.77 -12.61 -9.36
C ARG A 162 -4.40 -11.86 -10.52
N PHE A 163 -3.80 -10.74 -10.89
CA PHE A 163 -4.04 -10.04 -12.15
C PHE A 163 -3.06 -10.60 -13.20
N ASP A 164 -3.57 -10.98 -14.36
CA ASP A 164 -2.71 -11.16 -15.51
C ASP A 164 -2.11 -9.80 -15.89
N ALA A 165 -0.81 -9.74 -16.20
CA ALA A 165 -0.16 -8.48 -16.52
C ALA A 165 -0.82 -7.80 -17.74
N THR A 166 -1.35 -8.58 -18.68
CA THR A 166 -1.93 -8.08 -19.93
C THR A 166 -3.21 -7.27 -19.74
N VAL A 167 -3.90 -7.40 -18.60
CA VAL A 167 -5.10 -6.57 -18.30
C VAL A 167 -4.79 -5.08 -18.18
N PHE A 168 -3.50 -4.73 -18.02
CA PHE A 168 -3.00 -3.37 -17.91
C PHE A 168 -2.27 -2.89 -19.18
N ASP A 169 -2.37 -3.62 -20.29
CA ASP A 169 -1.80 -3.19 -21.59
C ASP A 169 -2.72 -2.19 -22.33
N ASP A 170 -3.94 -1.97 -21.81
CA ASP A 170 -4.86 -0.96 -22.34
C ASP A 170 -4.29 0.46 -22.16
N PRO A 171 -4.44 1.37 -23.15
CA PRO A 171 -3.93 2.74 -23.08
C PRO A 171 -4.54 3.61 -21.97
N ALA A 172 -5.63 3.17 -21.33
CA ALA A 172 -6.16 3.78 -20.11
C ALA A 172 -5.24 3.59 -18.89
N PHE A 173 -4.16 2.81 -19.02
CA PHE A 173 -3.19 2.56 -17.97
C PHE A 173 -1.78 2.93 -18.39
N VAL A 174 -1.00 3.42 -17.43
CA VAL A 174 0.45 3.60 -17.52
C VAL A 174 1.08 2.77 -16.42
N ARG A 175 2.00 1.89 -16.80
CA ARG A 175 2.70 0.98 -15.88
C ARG A 175 4.12 1.46 -15.63
N GLN A 176 4.54 1.33 -14.38
CA GLN A 176 5.91 1.54 -13.97
C GLN A 176 6.35 0.43 -13.02
N ASP A 177 7.51 -0.16 -13.31
CA ASP A 177 8.14 -1.15 -12.46
C ASP A 177 8.94 -0.44 -11.35
N VAL A 178 8.69 -0.81 -10.09
CA VAL A 178 9.33 -0.23 -8.90
C VAL A 178 9.73 -1.34 -7.94
N GLY A 179 10.98 -1.78 -7.99
CA GLY A 179 11.47 -2.88 -7.14
C GLY A 179 10.61 -4.14 -7.27
N PRO A 180 10.08 -4.69 -6.15
CA PRO A 180 9.19 -5.85 -6.18
C PRO A 180 7.75 -5.50 -6.62
N PHE A 181 7.43 -4.24 -6.88
CA PHE A 181 6.09 -3.76 -7.22
C PHE A 181 5.94 -3.37 -8.68
N VAL A 182 4.71 -3.42 -9.16
CA VAL A 182 4.23 -2.68 -10.35
C VAL A 182 3.25 -1.62 -9.89
N VAL A 183 3.54 -0.37 -10.23
CA VAL A 183 2.62 0.76 -10.09
C VAL A 183 1.87 0.92 -11.40
N VAL A 184 0.54 0.88 -11.35
CA VAL A 184 -0.32 1.15 -12.51
C VAL A 184 -1.15 2.39 -12.23
N VAL A 185 -0.97 3.42 -13.05
CA VAL A 185 -1.73 4.66 -12.99
C VAL A 185 -2.80 4.65 -14.07
N ARG A 186 -4.04 4.97 -13.68
CA ARG A 186 -5.14 5.18 -14.61
C ARG A 186 -5.10 6.61 -15.18
N THR A 187 -5.19 6.75 -16.50
CA THR A 187 -4.99 8.03 -17.22
C THR A 187 -6.26 8.76 -17.62
N ARG A 188 -7.43 8.25 -17.23
CA ARG A 188 -8.74 8.88 -17.50
C ARG A 188 -9.10 9.95 -16.47
#